data_AF-A0A6I3N4M1-F1
#
_entry.id   AF-A0A6I3N4M1-F1
#
_cell.length_a   1.000
_cell.length_b   1.000
_cell.length_c   1.000
_cell.angle_alpha   90.00
_cell.angle_beta   90.00
_cell.angle_gamma   90.00
#
_symmetry.space_group_name_H-M   'P 1'
#
loop_
_entity.id
_entity.type
_entity.pdbx_description
1 polymer ?
#
loop_
_entity_poly.entity_id
_entity_poly.type
_entity_poly.pdbx_seq_one_letter_code
_entity_poly.pdbx_strand_id
1 'polypeptide(L)'
;MNIRLVYNNFFKYLKHPNDEECISTNIHKLKVCSYLYLLNLVVIVLLVSILHLLESTHLLEPRQHQVADLLTHKSLLMSFIIVGIVDPVIEELIFRLPLRYQYNYIFKAIFSLVADLDRLTPEQEESIITNFRQKYFGWFFYPMAILFGCIHISNFQGYNELLLWMPLLTSIQFIAGLFLGYIRIKYGLIWSIFYHAFNNMAFISIAICSMHSFKGYQSSTNTYFVSIQPTASSSSNNINAYLSRITPDTISVHNIPANDIICTLSRTSSKYVKSYSMMPIDIDFYMKHKQQNADLARKLLLQEIQRALKISITHLKKNVNVQEAYISDPVRYNKAKMLADECNLFTLNQICRLMDNRHSQYFITSSDTIHKIAFCPNSTESFANLKKRLYDEYGISFRNVNKNLEFLIIDKESL
;
A
#
# COMPACT_ATOMS: atom_id res chain seq x y z
N MET A 1 15.09 -31.77 -22.96
CA MET A 1 15.75 -30.67 -22.22
C MET A 1 15.56 -30.94 -20.74
N ASN A 2 16.63 -30.94 -19.96
CA ASN A 2 16.59 -31.27 -18.54
C ASN A 2 16.40 -29.99 -17.70
N ILE A 3 15.42 -29.98 -16.79
CA ILE A 3 15.13 -28.85 -15.89
C ILE A 3 16.35 -28.44 -15.04
N ARG A 4 17.13 -29.43 -14.58
CA ARG A 4 18.36 -29.20 -13.79
C ARG A 4 19.41 -28.42 -14.59
N LEU A 5 19.52 -28.70 -15.89
CA LEU A 5 20.45 -27.98 -16.76
C LEU A 5 20.05 -26.51 -16.90
N VAL A 6 18.75 -26.23 -17.06
CA VAL A 6 18.24 -24.85 -17.15
C VAL A 6 18.52 -24.08 -15.87
N TYR A 7 18.26 -24.67 -14.71
CA TYR A 7 18.52 -24.03 -13.42
C TYR A 7 20.01 -23.81 -13.19
N ASN A 8 20.85 -24.80 -13.49
CA ASN A 8 22.30 -24.65 -13.39
C ASN A 8 22.82 -23.52 -14.29
N ASN A 9 22.32 -23.43 -15.54
CA ASN A 9 22.69 -22.36 -16.46
C ASN A 9 22.25 -20.99 -15.93
N PHE A 10 21.04 -20.88 -15.39
CA PHE A 10 20.54 -19.66 -14.77
C PHE A 10 21.41 -19.22 -13.58
N PHE A 11 21.68 -20.11 -12.61
CA PHE A 11 22.52 -19.79 -11.46
C PHE A 11 23.98 -19.51 -11.84
N LYS A 12 24.52 -20.20 -12.85
CA LYS A 12 25.87 -19.90 -13.38
C LYS A 12 25.91 -18.49 -13.98
N TYR A 13 24.89 -18.13 -14.75
CA TYR A 13 24.76 -16.78 -15.28
C TYR A 13 24.62 -15.74 -14.17
N LEU A 14 23.82 -15.99 -13.13
CA LEU A 14 23.70 -15.06 -12.00
C LEU A 14 24.99 -14.89 -11.19
N LYS A 15 25.99 -15.77 -11.32
CA LYS A 15 27.32 -15.56 -10.72
C LYS A 15 28.23 -14.74 -11.62
N HIS A 16 28.11 -14.92 -12.93
CA HIS A 16 28.93 -14.25 -13.94
C HIS A 16 28.05 -13.88 -15.15
N PRO A 17 27.28 -12.78 -15.04
CA PRO A 17 26.39 -12.39 -16.11
C PRO A 17 27.20 -11.86 -17.29
N ASN A 18 26.75 -12.18 -18.51
CA ASN A 18 27.32 -11.68 -19.76
C ASN A 18 26.20 -11.17 -20.67
N ASP A 19 26.52 -10.45 -21.73
CA ASP A 19 25.54 -9.85 -22.63
C ASP A 19 25.21 -10.69 -23.87
N GLU A 20 25.66 -11.95 -23.88
CA GLU A 20 25.53 -12.87 -25.01
C GLU A 20 24.11 -13.41 -25.17
N GLU A 21 23.61 -13.40 -26.39
CA GLU A 21 22.32 -13.99 -26.74
C GLU A 21 22.41 -15.50 -26.96
N CYS A 22 21.32 -16.21 -26.69
CA CYS A 22 21.19 -17.63 -27.02
C CYS A 22 20.27 -17.79 -28.23
N ILE A 23 20.87 -18.07 -29.38
CA ILE A 23 20.13 -18.45 -30.60
C ILE A 23 19.45 -19.80 -30.32
N SER A 24 18.12 -19.79 -30.32
CA SER A 24 17.32 -20.97 -30.02
C SER A 24 15.93 -20.85 -30.63
N THR A 25 15.28 -22.00 -30.86
CA THR A 25 13.92 -22.06 -31.40
C THR A 25 12.89 -21.55 -30.39
N ASN A 26 11.76 -21.03 -30.85
CA ASN A 26 10.69 -20.55 -29.96
C ASN A 26 10.18 -21.64 -28.99
N ILE A 27 10.15 -22.90 -29.43
CA ILE A 27 9.79 -24.05 -28.57
C ILE A 27 10.82 -24.22 -27.44
N HIS A 28 12.11 -24.09 -27.74
CA HIS A 28 13.15 -24.14 -26.72
C HIS A 28 13.02 -22.99 -25.73
N LYS A 29 12.82 -21.74 -26.23
CA LYS A 29 12.60 -20.55 -25.39
C LYS A 29 11.42 -20.73 -24.45
N LEU A 30 10.29 -21.22 -24.97
CA LEU A 30 9.08 -21.48 -24.16
C LEU A 30 9.34 -22.50 -23.06
N LYS A 31 10.04 -23.61 -23.35
CA LYS A 31 10.39 -24.62 -22.34
C LYS A 31 11.34 -24.08 -21.27
N VAL A 32 12.28 -23.20 -21.63
CA VAL A 32 13.15 -22.55 -20.65
C VAL A 32 12.33 -21.61 -19.77
N CYS A 33 11.49 -20.78 -20.38
CA CYS A 33 10.60 -19.88 -19.65
C CYS A 33 9.69 -20.63 -18.68
N SER A 34 9.10 -21.77 -19.09
CA SER A 34 8.23 -22.54 -18.19
C SER A 34 8.98 -23.15 -17.01
N TYR A 35 10.19 -23.68 -17.21
CA TYR A 35 11.01 -24.16 -16.10
C TYR A 35 11.42 -23.03 -15.15
N LEU A 36 11.85 -21.88 -15.69
CA LEU A 36 12.18 -20.71 -14.87
C LEU A 36 10.96 -20.17 -14.13
N TYR A 37 9.76 -20.23 -14.72
CA TYR A 37 8.51 -19.89 -14.04
C TYR A 37 8.25 -20.80 -12.83
N LEU A 38 8.45 -22.12 -12.95
CA LEU A 38 8.32 -23.03 -11.82
C LEU A 38 9.30 -22.69 -10.68
N LEU A 39 10.55 -22.36 -11.02
CA LEU A 39 11.54 -21.91 -10.03
C LEU A 39 11.12 -20.59 -9.36
N ASN A 40 10.66 -19.63 -10.17
CA ASN A 40 10.16 -18.35 -9.68
C ASN A 40 8.97 -18.53 -8.71
N LEU A 41 8.03 -19.42 -9.05
CA LEU A 41 6.89 -19.73 -8.20
C LEU A 41 7.31 -20.28 -6.84
N VAL A 42 8.28 -21.19 -6.79
CA VAL A 42 8.83 -21.70 -5.51
C VAL A 42 9.41 -20.57 -4.67
N VAL A 43 10.20 -19.67 -5.29
CA VAL A 43 10.79 -18.53 -4.58
C VAL A 43 9.72 -17.58 -4.05
N ILE A 44 8.70 -17.28 -4.86
CA ILE A 44 7.59 -16.42 -4.47
C ILE A 44 6.82 -17.01 -3.30
N VAL A 45 6.49 -18.32 -3.35
CA VAL A 45 5.81 -18.99 -2.24
C VAL A 45 6.63 -18.90 -0.96
N LEU A 46 7.94 -19.18 -1.02
CA LEU A 46 8.82 -19.08 0.14
C LEU A 46 8.86 -17.67 0.73
N LEU A 47 9.01 -16.64 -0.11
CA LEU A 47 9.05 -15.25 0.34
C LEU A 47 7.71 -14.78 0.92
N VAL A 48 6.60 -15.13 0.27
CA VAL A 48 5.25 -14.83 0.78
C VAL A 48 5.00 -15.54 2.10
N SER A 49 5.43 -16.79 2.28
CA SER A 49 5.32 -17.50 3.56
C SER A 49 6.14 -16.84 4.67
N ILE A 50 7.37 -16.38 4.38
CA ILE A 50 8.18 -15.63 5.35
C ILE A 50 7.48 -14.33 5.75
N LEU A 51 6.95 -13.58 4.77
CA LEU A 51 6.22 -12.34 5.03
C LEU A 51 4.98 -12.59 5.88
N HIS A 52 4.22 -13.64 5.59
CA HIS A 52 3.04 -14.01 6.38
C HIS A 52 3.40 -14.42 7.81
N LEU A 53 4.53 -15.10 8.03
CA LEU A 53 5.03 -15.41 9.37
C LEU A 53 5.44 -14.15 10.16
N LEU A 54 6.00 -13.15 9.50
CA LEU A 54 6.33 -11.86 10.14
C LEU A 54 5.06 -11.07 10.48
N GLU A 55 4.02 -11.14 9.64
CA GLU A 55 2.71 -10.55 9.93
C GLU A 55 2.04 -11.25 11.12
N SER A 56 2.06 -12.57 11.18
CA SER A 56 1.43 -13.33 12.27
C SER A 56 2.12 -13.17 13.62
N THR A 57 3.40 -12.79 13.63
CA THR A 57 4.13 -12.40 14.85
C THR A 57 3.96 -10.92 15.22
N HIS A 58 3.18 -10.16 14.45
CA HIS A 58 3.01 -8.70 14.56
C HIS A 58 4.32 -7.90 14.49
N LEU A 59 5.41 -8.51 13.99
CA LEU A 59 6.67 -7.82 13.69
C LEU A 59 6.54 -6.93 12.45
N LEU A 60 5.67 -7.35 11.52
CA LEU A 60 5.28 -6.62 10.34
C LEU A 60 3.78 -6.28 10.43
N GLU A 61 3.44 -5.01 10.28
CA GLU A 61 2.03 -4.58 10.27
C GLU A 61 1.29 -5.09 9.02
N PRO A 62 -0.04 -5.32 9.09
CA PRO A 62 -0.82 -5.73 7.92
C PRO A 62 -0.62 -4.76 6.77
N ARG A 63 -0.32 -5.31 5.60
CA ARG A 63 0.03 -4.53 4.41
C ARG A 63 -1.20 -4.30 3.55
N GLN A 64 -1.51 -3.04 3.28
CA GLN A 64 -2.38 -2.70 2.16
C GLN A 64 -1.55 -2.67 0.88
N HIS A 65 -1.87 -3.59 -0.02
CA HIS A 65 -1.23 -3.70 -1.32
C HIS A 65 -2.08 -2.98 -2.36
N GLN A 66 -1.50 -2.07 -3.13
CA GLN A 66 -2.24 -1.25 -4.12
C GLN A 66 -3.01 -2.09 -5.14
N VAL A 67 -2.52 -3.27 -5.52
CA VAL A 67 -3.27 -4.19 -6.41
C VAL A 67 -4.59 -4.63 -5.79
N ALA A 68 -4.66 -4.84 -4.47
CA ALA A 68 -5.93 -5.15 -3.81
C ALA A 68 -6.89 -3.96 -3.88
N ASP A 69 -6.39 -2.72 -3.69
CA ASP A 69 -7.19 -1.49 -3.84
C ASP A 69 -7.68 -1.29 -5.28
N LEU A 70 -6.84 -1.58 -6.27
CA LEU A 70 -7.25 -1.51 -7.67
C LEU A 70 -8.39 -2.49 -7.97
N LEU A 71 -8.32 -3.71 -7.43
CA LEU A 71 -9.37 -4.72 -7.59
C LEU A 71 -10.67 -4.37 -6.86
N THR A 72 -10.64 -3.57 -5.79
CA THR A 72 -11.84 -3.13 -5.06
C THR A 72 -12.45 -1.86 -5.66
N HIS A 73 -11.66 -0.96 -6.23
CA HIS A 73 -12.10 0.38 -6.65
C HIS A 73 -12.16 0.59 -8.17
N LYS A 74 -11.60 -0.32 -8.99
CA LYS A 74 -11.65 -0.25 -10.47
C LYS A 74 -12.36 -1.46 -11.05
N SER A 75 -12.73 -1.36 -12.33
CA SER A 75 -13.23 -2.52 -13.08
C SER A 75 -12.18 -3.63 -13.08
N LEU A 76 -12.59 -4.86 -12.76
CA LEU A 76 -11.71 -6.04 -12.77
C LEU A 76 -11.01 -6.21 -14.13
N LEU A 77 -11.74 -5.98 -15.23
CA LEU A 77 -11.20 -6.08 -16.58
C LEU A 77 -10.10 -5.03 -16.83
N MET A 78 -10.34 -3.79 -16.40
CA MET A 78 -9.35 -2.72 -16.57
C MET A 78 -8.10 -2.98 -15.74
N SER A 79 -8.28 -3.46 -14.50
CA SER A 79 -7.15 -3.85 -13.62
C SER A 79 -6.33 -4.98 -14.22
N PHE A 80 -6.99 -5.97 -14.82
CA PHE A 80 -6.33 -7.07 -15.51
C PHE A 80 -5.49 -6.60 -16.70
N ILE A 81 -5.99 -5.67 -17.51
CA ILE A 81 -5.27 -5.13 -18.67
C ILE A 81 -4.08 -4.27 -18.23
N ILE A 82 -4.27 -3.38 -17.24
CA ILE A 82 -3.22 -2.49 -16.78
C ILE A 82 -2.09 -3.30 -16.12
N VAL A 83 -2.40 -4.02 -15.05
CA VAL A 83 -1.41 -4.74 -14.22
C VAL A 83 -0.83 -5.94 -14.97
N GLY A 84 -1.63 -6.61 -15.81
CA GLY A 84 -1.24 -7.81 -16.52
C GLY A 84 -0.50 -7.57 -17.84
N ILE A 85 -0.69 -6.41 -18.49
CA ILE A 85 -0.17 -6.16 -19.85
C ILE A 85 0.54 -4.82 -19.95
N VAL A 86 -0.14 -3.71 -19.64
CA VAL A 86 0.40 -2.36 -19.88
C VAL A 86 1.63 -2.09 -19.01
N ASP A 87 1.52 -2.31 -17.71
CA ASP A 87 2.61 -2.06 -16.76
C ASP A 87 3.83 -2.94 -17.08
N PRO A 88 3.69 -4.28 -17.30
CA PRO A 88 4.80 -5.11 -17.75
C PRO A 88 5.51 -4.61 -19.01
N VAL A 89 4.76 -4.14 -20.02
CA VAL A 89 5.39 -3.60 -21.25
C VAL A 89 6.21 -2.36 -20.94
N ILE A 90 5.65 -1.41 -20.19
CA ILE A 90 6.34 -0.16 -19.83
C ILE A 90 7.58 -0.47 -18.98
N GLU A 91 7.45 -1.32 -17.97
CA GLU A 91 8.54 -1.70 -17.08
C GLU A 91 9.67 -2.41 -17.85
N GLU A 92 9.34 -3.31 -18.79
CA GLU A 92 10.35 -3.96 -19.61
C GLU A 92 11.06 -2.99 -20.57
N LEU A 93 10.35 -1.97 -21.08
CA LEU A 93 10.98 -0.91 -21.86
C LEU A 93 11.93 -0.06 -21.01
N ILE A 94 11.56 0.27 -19.77
CA ILE A 94 12.39 1.10 -18.89
C ILE A 94 13.61 0.33 -18.38
N PHE A 95 13.41 -0.89 -17.86
CA PHE A 95 14.45 -1.60 -17.13
C PHE A 95 15.24 -2.59 -18.00
N ARG A 96 14.64 -3.13 -19.08
CA ARG A 96 15.22 -4.25 -19.85
C ARG A 96 15.69 -3.83 -21.23
N LEU A 97 15.14 -2.77 -21.81
CA LEU A 97 15.67 -2.20 -23.05
C LEU A 97 17.14 -1.73 -22.88
N PRO A 98 17.52 -0.97 -21.82
CA PRO A 98 18.88 -0.47 -21.64
C PRO A 98 19.92 -1.55 -21.33
N LEU A 99 19.48 -2.77 -20.97
CA LEU A 99 20.40 -3.89 -20.74
C LEU A 99 21.13 -4.31 -22.01
N ARG A 100 20.64 -3.96 -23.21
CA ARG A 100 21.39 -4.13 -24.46
C ARG A 100 21.99 -2.80 -24.91
N TYR A 101 23.30 -2.82 -25.16
CA TYR A 101 24.06 -1.63 -25.52
C TYR A 101 23.46 -0.85 -26.69
N GLN A 102 23.04 -1.56 -27.74
CA GLN A 102 22.43 -0.94 -28.93
C GLN A 102 21.25 0.00 -28.59
N TYR A 103 20.54 -0.27 -27.50
CA TYR A 103 19.38 0.51 -27.05
C TYR A 103 19.63 1.30 -25.75
N ASN A 104 20.87 1.36 -25.26
CA ASN A 104 21.21 2.13 -24.08
C ASN A 104 21.65 3.56 -24.48
N TYR A 105 20.68 4.38 -24.88
CA TYR A 105 20.92 5.73 -25.38
C TYR A 105 21.55 6.67 -24.34
N ILE A 106 21.22 6.50 -23.06
CA ILE A 106 21.80 7.31 -21.98
C ILE A 106 23.28 7.00 -21.85
N PHE A 107 23.65 5.71 -21.82
CA PHE A 107 25.05 5.32 -21.74
C PHE A 107 25.84 5.77 -22.98
N LYS A 108 25.25 5.66 -24.18
CA LYS A 108 25.84 6.19 -25.42
C LYS A 108 26.06 7.70 -25.36
N ALA A 109 25.09 8.47 -24.89
CA ALA A 109 25.21 9.93 -24.79
C ALA A 109 26.29 10.35 -23.79
N ILE A 110 26.35 9.70 -22.62
CA ILE A 110 27.38 9.98 -21.60
C ILE A 110 28.76 9.63 -22.14
N PHE A 111 28.90 8.46 -22.79
CA PHE A 111 30.21 8.01 -23.28
C PHE A 111 30.68 8.81 -24.49
N SER A 112 29.78 9.16 -25.41
CA SER A 112 30.08 10.04 -26.55
C SER A 112 30.55 11.42 -26.09
N LEU A 113 29.94 11.98 -25.03
CA LEU A 113 30.40 13.25 -24.44
C LEU A 113 31.84 13.14 -23.89
N VAL A 114 32.19 12.02 -23.26
CA VAL A 114 33.55 11.77 -22.75
C VAL A 114 34.53 11.49 -23.90
N ALA A 115 34.10 10.73 -24.90
CA ALA A 115 34.89 10.41 -26.09
C ALA A 115 35.23 11.66 -26.91
N ASP A 116 34.29 12.62 -26.99
CA ASP A 116 34.51 13.92 -27.63
C ASP A 116 35.57 14.76 -26.88
N LEU A 117 35.58 14.70 -25.54
CA LEU A 117 36.62 15.35 -24.72
C LEU A 117 38.01 14.76 -24.99
N ASP A 118 38.09 13.44 -25.16
CA ASP A 118 39.33 12.70 -25.42
C ASP A 118 39.69 12.58 -26.92
N ARG A 119 38.87 13.14 -27.83
CA ARG A 119 39.04 13.11 -29.30
C ARG A 119 39.15 11.69 -29.89
N LEU A 120 38.39 10.74 -29.37
CA LEU A 120 38.36 9.37 -29.88
C LEU A 120 37.64 9.29 -31.23
N THR A 121 38.07 8.37 -32.12
CA THR A 121 37.30 8.07 -33.32
C THR A 121 36.09 7.18 -32.98
N PRO A 122 35.00 7.18 -33.78
CA PRO A 122 33.82 6.34 -33.51
C PRO A 122 34.13 4.84 -33.38
N GLU A 123 35.09 4.33 -34.16
CA GLU A 123 35.53 2.92 -34.12
C GLU A 123 36.27 2.59 -32.81
N GLN A 124 37.10 3.52 -32.33
CA GLN A 124 37.78 3.37 -31.04
C GLN A 124 36.78 3.43 -29.88
N GLU A 125 35.82 4.35 -29.95
CA GLU A 125 34.74 4.48 -28.98
C GLU A 125 33.95 3.17 -28.85
N GLU A 126 33.47 2.61 -29.97
CA GLU A 126 32.68 1.38 -29.98
C GLU A 126 33.45 0.19 -29.41
N SER A 127 34.75 0.06 -29.75
CA SER A 127 35.62 -0.99 -29.22
C SER A 127 35.81 -0.87 -27.70
N ILE A 128 36.12 0.33 -27.19
CA ILE A 128 36.32 0.57 -25.76
C ILE A 128 35.03 0.29 -24.98
N ILE A 129 33.89 0.79 -25.48
CA ILE A 129 32.59 0.56 -24.85
C ILE A 129 32.26 -0.93 -24.79
N THR A 130 32.43 -1.65 -25.89
CA THR A 130 32.10 -3.08 -25.97
C THR A 130 32.95 -3.88 -25.00
N ASN A 131 34.27 -3.60 -24.94
CA ASN A 131 35.19 -4.24 -24.02
C ASN A 131 34.86 -3.92 -22.55
N PHE A 132 34.59 -2.65 -22.23
CA PHE A 132 34.19 -2.21 -20.89
C PHE A 132 32.91 -2.92 -20.46
N ARG A 133 31.90 -2.95 -21.32
CA ARG A 133 30.62 -3.54 -21.01
C ARG A 133 30.71 -5.05 -20.85
N GLN A 134 31.49 -5.76 -21.68
CA GLN A 134 31.70 -7.20 -21.52
C GLN A 134 32.39 -7.52 -20.18
N LYS A 135 33.41 -6.74 -19.81
CA LYS A 135 34.15 -6.93 -18.56
C LYS A 135 33.32 -6.63 -17.32
N TYR A 136 32.47 -5.62 -17.39
CA TYR A 136 31.72 -5.10 -16.24
C TYR A 136 30.21 -5.28 -16.36
N PHE A 137 29.73 -6.23 -17.17
CA PHE A 137 28.30 -6.38 -17.47
C PHE A 137 27.42 -6.53 -16.23
N GLY A 138 27.94 -7.15 -15.16
CA GLY A 138 27.26 -7.24 -13.86
C GLY A 138 26.84 -5.88 -13.29
N TRP A 139 27.63 -4.82 -13.50
CA TRP A 139 27.32 -3.44 -13.08
C TRP A 139 26.19 -2.78 -13.89
N PHE A 140 25.78 -3.36 -15.01
CA PHE A 140 24.56 -2.98 -15.72
C PHE A 140 23.39 -3.87 -15.32
N PHE A 141 23.66 -5.17 -15.13
CA PHE A 141 22.65 -6.18 -14.85
C PHE A 141 22.01 -6.04 -13.46
N TYR A 142 22.81 -6.05 -12.38
CA TYR A 142 22.24 -6.04 -11.02
C TYR A 142 21.59 -4.72 -10.64
N PRO A 143 22.13 -3.53 -10.98
CA PRO A 143 21.45 -2.29 -10.66
C PRO A 143 20.07 -2.18 -11.31
N MET A 144 19.87 -2.70 -12.53
CA MET A 144 18.53 -2.73 -13.14
C MET A 144 17.57 -3.64 -12.38
N ALA A 145 18.03 -4.79 -11.89
CA ALA A 145 17.20 -5.65 -11.04
C ALA A 145 16.89 -5.00 -9.68
N ILE A 146 17.87 -4.32 -9.07
CA ILE A 146 17.69 -3.60 -7.80
C ILE A 146 16.71 -2.45 -7.97
N LEU A 147 16.89 -1.59 -8.97
CA LEU A 147 16.00 -0.47 -9.27
C LEU A 147 14.58 -0.94 -9.55
N PHE A 148 14.45 -2.06 -10.28
CA PHE A 148 13.16 -2.70 -10.49
C PHE A 148 12.53 -3.16 -9.18
N GLY A 149 13.28 -3.76 -8.24
CA GLY A 149 12.76 -4.03 -6.90
C GLY A 149 12.35 -2.75 -6.16
N CYS A 150 13.23 -1.74 -6.13
CA CYS A 150 13.02 -0.50 -5.38
C CYS A 150 11.79 0.28 -5.82
N ILE A 151 11.48 0.37 -7.12
CA ILE A 151 10.31 1.11 -7.59
C ILE A 151 8.99 0.51 -7.07
N HIS A 152 8.97 -0.79 -6.78
CA HIS A 152 7.79 -1.49 -6.26
C HIS A 152 7.51 -1.23 -4.78
N ILE A 153 8.35 -0.46 -4.08
CA ILE A 153 8.02 0.00 -2.73
C ILE A 153 6.69 0.76 -2.70
N SER A 154 6.36 1.50 -3.78
CA SER A 154 5.12 2.25 -3.87
C SER A 154 3.89 1.37 -3.73
N ASN A 155 3.97 0.08 -4.08
CA ASN A 155 2.84 -0.84 -3.99
C ASN A 155 2.35 -1.09 -2.55
N PHE A 156 3.12 -0.69 -1.54
CA PHE A 156 2.75 -0.80 -0.14
C PHE A 156 2.29 0.56 0.39
N GLN A 157 1.03 0.66 0.85
CA GLN A 157 0.59 1.86 1.54
C GLN A 157 1.34 2.04 2.86
N GLY A 158 1.66 3.29 3.23
CA GLY A 158 2.39 3.57 4.45
C GLY A 158 3.88 3.16 4.42
N TYR A 159 4.47 3.00 3.23
CA TYR A 159 5.86 2.53 3.06
C TYR A 159 6.92 3.29 3.88
N ASN A 160 6.65 4.55 4.27
CA ASN A 160 7.52 5.33 5.15
C ASN A 160 7.78 4.64 6.50
N GLU A 161 6.79 3.92 7.03
CA GLU A 161 6.93 3.15 8.28
C GLU A 161 7.61 1.78 8.04
N LEU A 162 7.72 1.36 6.78
CA LEU A 162 8.23 0.07 6.34
C LEU A 162 9.65 0.13 5.76
N LEU A 163 10.32 1.28 5.84
CA LEU A 163 11.67 1.53 5.28
C LEU A 163 12.68 0.43 5.68
N LEU A 164 12.65 -0.03 6.95
CA LEU A 164 13.53 -1.09 7.43
C LEU A 164 13.26 -2.44 6.75
N TRP A 165 11.99 -2.73 6.44
CA TRP A 165 11.54 -3.97 5.83
C TRP A 165 11.63 -3.94 4.30
N MET A 166 11.96 -2.79 3.70
CA MET A 166 12.05 -2.63 2.25
C MET A 166 12.82 -3.74 1.54
N PRO A 167 14.04 -4.14 1.95
CA PRO A 167 14.80 -5.16 1.23
C PRO A 167 14.05 -6.48 1.13
N LEU A 168 13.30 -6.84 2.19
CA LEU A 168 12.47 -8.05 2.21
C LEU A 168 11.18 -7.86 1.40
N LEU A 169 10.50 -6.72 1.55
CA LEU A 169 9.25 -6.43 0.86
C LEU A 169 9.39 -6.37 -0.65
N THR A 170 10.48 -5.78 -1.15
CA THR A 170 10.77 -5.66 -2.58
C THR A 170 11.62 -6.81 -3.12
N SER A 171 11.96 -7.80 -2.29
CA SER A 171 12.82 -8.93 -2.70
C SER A 171 12.19 -9.77 -3.80
N ILE A 172 10.86 -9.92 -3.77
CA ILE A 172 10.10 -10.65 -4.80
C ILE A 172 10.34 -10.00 -6.17
N GLN A 173 10.24 -8.68 -6.24
CA GLN A 173 10.40 -7.92 -7.47
C GLN A 173 11.86 -7.84 -7.88
N PHE A 174 12.79 -7.65 -6.95
CA PHE A 174 14.22 -7.76 -7.24
C PHE A 174 14.57 -9.09 -7.90
N ILE A 175 14.12 -10.21 -7.32
CA ILE A 175 14.36 -11.55 -7.87
C ILE A 175 13.68 -11.72 -9.22
N ALA A 176 12.42 -11.31 -9.37
CA ALA A 176 11.75 -11.29 -10.67
C ALA A 176 12.58 -10.51 -11.70
N GLY A 177 13.22 -9.41 -11.29
CA GLY A 177 14.10 -8.64 -12.14
C GLY A 177 15.36 -9.37 -12.60
N LEU A 178 15.88 -10.31 -11.81
CA LEU A 178 16.97 -11.21 -12.21
C LEU A 178 16.51 -12.21 -13.29
N PHE A 179 15.31 -12.79 -13.11
CA PHE A 179 14.70 -13.70 -14.11
C PHE A 179 14.44 -12.98 -15.44
N LEU A 180 13.77 -11.83 -15.37
CA LEU A 180 13.47 -10.99 -16.53
C LEU A 180 14.76 -10.53 -17.23
N GLY A 181 15.76 -10.07 -16.47
CA GLY A 181 17.05 -9.71 -17.03
C GLY A 181 17.73 -10.88 -17.77
N TYR A 182 17.71 -12.08 -17.20
CA TYR A 182 18.27 -13.28 -17.85
C TYR A 182 17.53 -13.60 -19.16
N ILE A 183 16.20 -13.59 -19.14
CA ILE A 183 15.37 -13.87 -20.33
C ILE A 183 15.60 -12.80 -21.40
N ARG A 184 15.65 -11.52 -21.00
CA ARG A 184 15.93 -10.39 -21.90
C ARG A 184 17.25 -10.55 -22.63
N ILE A 185 18.30 -10.97 -21.94
CA ILE A 185 19.62 -11.13 -22.53
C ILE A 185 19.70 -12.38 -23.38
N LYS A 186 19.25 -13.53 -22.87
CA LYS A 186 19.36 -14.81 -23.59
C LYS A 186 18.37 -14.97 -24.73
N TYR A 187 17.16 -14.41 -24.63
CA TYR A 187 16.06 -14.75 -25.55
C TYR A 187 15.37 -13.55 -26.20
N GLY A 188 15.66 -12.34 -25.74
CA GLY A 188 15.18 -11.08 -26.32
C GLY A 188 14.07 -10.39 -25.52
N LEU A 189 13.76 -9.15 -25.90
CA LEU A 189 12.81 -8.29 -25.18
C LEU A 189 11.38 -8.85 -25.21
N ILE A 190 10.92 -9.35 -26.36
CA ILE A 190 9.55 -9.89 -26.52
C ILE A 190 9.30 -11.06 -25.56
N TRP A 191 10.30 -11.95 -25.38
CA TRP A 191 10.20 -13.06 -24.45
C TRP A 191 10.20 -12.62 -22.99
N SER A 192 10.91 -11.54 -22.69
CA SER A 192 10.90 -10.93 -21.36
C SER A 192 9.54 -10.30 -21.03
N ILE A 193 8.95 -9.55 -21.99
CA ILE A 193 7.59 -9.00 -21.88
C ILE A 193 6.56 -10.12 -21.72
N PHE A 194 6.62 -11.15 -22.55
CA PHE A 194 5.71 -12.30 -22.45
C PHE A 194 5.82 -12.98 -21.10
N TYR A 195 7.04 -13.25 -20.63
CA TYR A 195 7.26 -13.86 -19.32
C TYR A 195 6.72 -12.97 -18.19
N HIS A 196 6.98 -11.67 -18.23
CA HIS A 196 6.50 -10.71 -17.23
C HIS A 196 4.97 -10.65 -17.19
N ALA A 197 4.34 -10.40 -18.33
CA ALA A 197 2.89 -10.34 -18.47
C ALA A 197 2.23 -11.65 -17.99
N PHE A 198 2.79 -12.79 -18.37
CA PHE A 198 2.29 -14.10 -17.92
C PHE A 198 2.33 -14.25 -16.40
N ASN A 199 3.44 -13.87 -15.74
CA ASN A 199 3.53 -13.92 -14.28
C ASN A 199 2.46 -13.03 -13.64
N ASN A 200 2.34 -11.77 -14.07
CA ASN A 200 1.36 -10.84 -13.50
C ASN A 200 -0.08 -11.31 -13.73
N MET A 201 -0.39 -11.76 -14.95
CA MET A 201 -1.70 -12.32 -15.29
C MET A 201 -2.03 -13.56 -14.45
N ALA A 202 -1.06 -14.44 -14.18
CA ALA A 202 -1.28 -15.60 -13.33
C ALA A 202 -1.62 -15.18 -11.88
N PHE A 203 -0.85 -14.25 -11.30
CA PHE A 203 -1.10 -13.79 -9.93
C PHE A 203 -2.41 -13.01 -9.78
N ILE A 204 -2.72 -12.11 -10.72
CA ILE A 204 -4.00 -11.38 -10.67
C ILE A 204 -5.19 -12.32 -10.89
N SER A 205 -5.05 -13.34 -11.75
CA SER A 205 -6.10 -14.36 -11.92
C SER A 205 -6.32 -15.15 -10.63
N ILE A 206 -5.25 -15.59 -9.96
CA ILE A 206 -5.35 -16.25 -8.65
C ILE A 206 -6.03 -15.33 -7.64
N ALA A 207 -5.65 -14.06 -7.59
CA ALA A 207 -6.26 -13.07 -6.71
C ALA A 207 -7.77 -12.95 -6.99
N ILE A 208 -8.18 -12.74 -8.24
CA ILE A 208 -9.59 -12.63 -8.64
C ILE A 208 -10.36 -13.91 -8.31
N CYS A 209 -9.80 -15.10 -8.60
CA CYS A 209 -10.43 -16.37 -8.27
C CYS A 209 -10.56 -16.61 -6.76
N SER A 210 -9.62 -16.09 -5.96
CA SER A 210 -9.67 -16.16 -4.50
C SER A 210 -10.64 -15.15 -3.87
N MET A 211 -11.09 -14.14 -4.62
CA MET A 211 -12.08 -13.18 -4.15
C MET A 211 -13.44 -13.88 -4.07
N HIS A 212 -13.77 -14.38 -2.90
CA HIS A 212 -15.15 -14.79 -2.62
C HIS A 212 -16.01 -13.52 -2.50
N SER A 213 -16.84 -13.26 -3.50
CA SER A 213 -17.79 -12.14 -3.44
C SER A 213 -18.70 -12.31 -2.22
N PHE A 214 -18.65 -11.35 -1.30
CA PHE A 214 -19.58 -11.30 -0.18
C PHE A 214 -20.98 -11.06 -0.74
N LYS A 215 -21.88 -12.04 -0.56
CA LYS A 215 -23.24 -12.03 -1.15
C LYS A 215 -24.26 -11.23 -0.34
N GLY A 216 -23.84 -10.66 0.79
CA GLY A 216 -24.72 -10.04 1.77
C GLY A 216 -24.94 -10.91 3.01
N TYR A 217 -25.41 -10.27 4.07
CA TYR A 217 -25.67 -10.85 5.38
C TYR A 217 -26.92 -10.19 5.96
N GLN A 218 -27.83 -10.99 6.51
CA GLN A 218 -28.99 -10.49 7.23
C GLN A 218 -29.18 -11.29 8.51
N SER A 219 -29.51 -10.60 9.58
CA SER A 219 -29.81 -11.20 10.87
C SER A 219 -30.90 -10.40 11.58
N SER A 220 -31.86 -11.10 12.17
CA SER A 220 -32.97 -10.52 12.92
C SER A 220 -33.09 -11.26 14.23
N THR A 221 -32.94 -10.55 15.34
CA THR A 221 -33.08 -11.06 16.70
C THR A 221 -34.29 -10.44 17.37
N ASN A 222 -34.63 -10.80 18.60
CA ASN A 222 -35.69 -10.11 19.33
C ASN A 222 -35.33 -8.66 19.69
N THR A 223 -34.05 -8.27 19.60
CA THR A 223 -33.56 -6.95 20.03
C THR A 223 -33.25 -6.01 18.87
N TYR A 224 -32.79 -6.52 17.72
CA TYR A 224 -32.41 -5.71 16.57
C TYR A 224 -32.58 -6.46 15.25
N PHE A 225 -32.46 -5.72 14.16
CA PHE A 225 -32.30 -6.24 12.81
C PHE A 225 -31.05 -5.60 12.19
N VAL A 226 -30.35 -6.39 11.38
CA VAL A 226 -29.21 -5.93 10.59
C VAL A 226 -29.29 -6.52 9.19
N SER A 227 -29.01 -5.68 8.20
CA SER A 227 -28.74 -6.06 6.82
C SER A 227 -27.42 -5.43 6.40
N ILE A 228 -26.49 -6.24 5.91
CA ILE A 228 -25.20 -5.82 5.38
C ILE A 228 -25.12 -6.35 3.95
N GLN A 229 -25.02 -5.47 2.97
CA GLN A 229 -25.01 -5.84 1.56
C GLN A 229 -23.73 -5.33 0.89
N PRO A 230 -23.20 -6.05 -0.12
CA PRO A 230 -22.20 -5.47 -1.01
C PRO A 230 -22.80 -4.25 -1.71
N THR A 231 -22.08 -3.14 -1.76
CA THR A 231 -22.56 -1.98 -2.51
C THR A 231 -22.59 -2.32 -4.00
N ALA A 232 -23.75 -2.21 -4.63
CA ALA A 232 -23.91 -2.46 -6.05
C ALA A 232 -23.12 -1.40 -6.85
N SER A 233 -22.18 -1.82 -7.69
CA SER A 233 -21.39 -0.94 -8.53
C SER A 233 -22.26 -0.31 -9.63
N SER A 234 -22.89 0.84 -9.38
CA SER A 234 -23.41 1.69 -10.45
C SER A 234 -23.59 3.16 -10.04
N SER A 235 -23.17 4.01 -10.98
CA SER A 235 -23.28 5.47 -11.02
C SER A 235 -22.26 6.26 -10.19
N SER A 236 -21.34 6.85 -10.95
CA SER A 236 -20.60 8.08 -10.69
C SER A 236 -21.54 9.26 -10.42
N ASN A 237 -22.36 9.18 -9.39
CA ASN A 237 -23.08 10.33 -8.90
C ASN A 237 -22.36 10.83 -7.66
N ASN A 238 -21.80 12.03 -7.78
CA ASN A 238 -21.48 12.93 -6.68
C ASN A 238 -22.74 13.13 -5.81
N ILE A 239 -23.07 12.15 -4.98
CA ILE A 239 -24.10 12.28 -3.95
C ILE A 239 -23.35 12.11 -2.64
N ASN A 240 -22.88 13.26 -2.15
CA ASN A 240 -22.64 13.63 -0.77
C ASN A 240 -22.27 12.49 0.19
N ALA A 241 -21.03 12.54 0.66
CA ALA A 241 -20.42 11.75 1.72
C ALA A 241 -21.09 11.90 3.13
N TYR A 242 -22.42 12.02 3.23
CA TYR A 242 -23.14 12.35 4.47
C TYR A 242 -24.50 11.63 4.65
N LEU A 243 -24.69 10.41 4.13
CA LEU A 243 -25.84 9.56 4.50
C LEU A 243 -25.48 8.49 5.53
N SER A 244 -24.50 8.76 6.42
CA SER A 244 -24.32 7.94 7.62
C SER A 244 -25.20 8.49 8.74
N ARG A 245 -26.34 7.83 8.99
CA ARG A 245 -27.20 8.14 10.13
C ARG A 245 -26.81 7.23 11.28
N ILE A 246 -26.27 7.80 12.36
CA ILE A 246 -25.97 7.07 13.59
C ILE A 246 -26.83 7.65 14.72
N THR A 247 -27.96 7.00 15.01
CA THR A 247 -28.81 7.30 16.16
C THR A 247 -28.76 6.15 17.16
N PRO A 248 -29.29 6.31 18.39
CA PRO A 248 -29.39 5.22 19.35
C PRO A 248 -30.11 3.97 18.82
N ASP A 249 -31.06 4.18 17.90
CA ASP A 249 -31.97 3.15 17.41
C ASP A 249 -31.70 2.72 15.97
N THR A 250 -30.92 3.48 15.21
CA THR A 250 -30.74 3.24 13.78
C THR A 250 -29.34 3.60 13.35
N ILE A 251 -28.67 2.68 12.68
CA ILE A 251 -27.40 2.91 12.02
C ILE A 251 -27.58 2.54 10.55
N SER A 252 -27.55 3.54 9.67
CA SER A 252 -27.62 3.33 8.23
C SER A 252 -26.42 3.98 7.56
N VAL A 253 -25.72 3.21 6.73
CA VAL A 253 -24.48 3.59 6.06
C VAL A 253 -24.48 3.02 4.67
N HIS A 254 -24.15 3.81 3.66
CA HIS A 254 -24.13 3.35 2.27
C HIS A 254 -22.81 3.71 1.60
N ASN A 255 -22.27 2.77 0.82
CA ASN A 255 -21.06 2.91 0.01
C ASN A 255 -19.83 3.37 0.81
N ILE A 256 -19.62 2.79 2.00
CA ILE A 256 -18.43 3.06 2.83
C ILE A 256 -17.60 1.78 2.98
N PRO A 257 -16.27 1.84 2.81
CA PRO A 257 -15.37 0.73 3.12
C PRO A 257 -15.59 0.22 4.55
N ALA A 258 -15.66 -1.11 4.72
CA ALA A 258 -15.98 -1.70 6.03
C ALA A 258 -15.00 -1.31 7.15
N ASN A 259 -13.72 -1.10 6.84
CA ASN A 259 -12.72 -0.61 7.79
C ASN A 259 -13.03 0.80 8.29
N ASP A 260 -13.52 1.70 7.43
CA ASP A 260 -13.91 3.07 7.82
C ASP A 260 -15.18 3.07 8.70
N ILE A 261 -16.10 2.14 8.43
CA ILE A 261 -17.27 1.90 9.30
C ILE A 261 -16.78 1.44 10.68
N ILE A 262 -15.85 0.49 10.73
CA ILE A 262 -15.26 0.01 11.99
C ILE A 262 -14.55 1.15 12.75
N CYS A 263 -13.79 2.01 12.06
CA CYS A 263 -13.19 3.21 12.67
C CYS A 263 -14.26 4.09 13.32
N THR A 264 -15.36 4.34 12.60
CA THR A 264 -16.47 5.18 13.07
C THR A 264 -17.19 4.56 14.27
N LEU A 265 -17.49 3.26 14.22
CA LEU A 265 -18.17 2.54 15.29
C LEU A 265 -17.31 2.39 16.55
N SER A 266 -16.00 2.19 16.38
CA SER A 266 -15.02 2.12 17.47
C SER A 266 -14.60 3.49 18.01
N ARG A 267 -15.02 4.59 17.37
CA ARG A 267 -14.61 5.97 17.69
C ARG A 267 -13.10 6.19 17.64
N THR A 268 -12.42 5.43 16.78
CA THR A 268 -10.98 5.42 16.58
C THR A 268 -10.66 6.12 15.27
N SER A 269 -9.63 6.98 15.23
CA SER A 269 -9.18 7.55 13.95
C SER A 269 -8.58 6.45 13.08
N SER A 270 -8.77 6.55 11.76
CA SER A 270 -8.22 5.60 10.78
C SER A 270 -6.71 5.42 10.90
N LYS A 271 -5.99 6.42 11.43
CA LYS A 271 -4.55 6.34 11.72
C LYS A 271 -4.18 5.24 12.72
N TYR A 272 -5.08 4.93 13.64
CA TYR A 272 -4.88 3.91 14.67
C TYR A 272 -5.51 2.56 14.28
N VAL A 273 -6.05 2.45 13.07
CA VAL A 273 -6.62 1.20 12.56
C VAL A 273 -5.74 0.69 11.43
N LYS A 274 -5.18 -0.50 11.60
CA LYS A 274 -4.38 -1.19 10.60
C LYS A 274 -5.20 -2.36 10.07
N SER A 275 -5.57 -2.29 8.80
CA SER A 275 -6.40 -3.29 8.14
C SER A 275 -5.96 -3.48 6.71
N TYR A 276 -6.33 -4.61 6.09
CA TYR A 276 -6.33 -4.71 4.64
C TYR A 276 -7.40 -3.78 4.02
N SER A 277 -7.30 -3.54 2.72
CA SER A 277 -8.35 -2.86 1.97
C SER A 277 -9.64 -3.68 2.02
N MET A 278 -10.74 -3.04 2.39
CA MET A 278 -12.03 -3.68 2.50
C MET A 278 -12.99 -3.11 1.47
N MET A 279 -13.84 -3.99 0.93
CA MET A 279 -14.88 -3.58 0.00
C MET A 279 -15.88 -2.60 0.65
N PRO A 280 -16.45 -1.67 -0.12
CA PRO A 280 -17.60 -0.90 0.30
C PRO A 280 -18.81 -1.79 0.60
N ILE A 281 -19.52 -1.47 1.68
CA ILE A 281 -20.75 -2.14 2.08
C ILE A 281 -21.85 -1.14 2.42
N ASP A 282 -23.08 -1.60 2.24
CA ASP A 282 -24.29 -0.93 2.68
C ASP A 282 -24.80 -1.63 3.94
N ILE A 283 -25.09 -0.87 4.99
CA ILE A 283 -25.57 -1.36 6.27
C ILE A 283 -26.88 -0.66 6.61
N ASP A 284 -27.89 -1.45 6.93
CA ASP A 284 -29.11 -1.01 7.60
C ASP A 284 -29.29 -1.79 8.90
N PHE A 285 -29.13 -1.09 10.02
CA PHE A 285 -29.27 -1.62 11.36
C PHE A 285 -30.34 -0.83 12.11
N TYR A 286 -31.28 -1.53 12.76
CA TYR A 286 -32.23 -0.88 13.66
C TYR A 286 -32.54 -1.70 14.91
N MET A 287 -32.68 -1.01 16.03
CA MET A 287 -33.12 -1.55 17.31
C MET A 287 -34.64 -1.67 17.32
N LYS A 288 -35.17 -2.80 17.80
CA LYS A 288 -36.62 -3.02 17.93
C LYS A 288 -37.23 -2.24 19.11
N HIS A 289 -36.39 -1.77 20.04
CA HIS A 289 -36.77 -0.96 21.19
C HIS A 289 -35.90 0.29 21.29
N LYS A 290 -36.52 1.41 21.67
CA LYS A 290 -35.83 2.69 21.86
C LYS A 290 -34.68 2.59 22.88
N GLN A 291 -33.54 3.14 22.51
CA GLN A 291 -32.33 3.23 23.30
C GLN A 291 -32.05 4.69 23.65
N GLN A 292 -31.41 4.92 24.79
CA GLN A 292 -30.99 6.26 25.19
C GLN A 292 -29.63 6.65 24.58
N ASN A 293 -28.75 5.67 24.36
CA ASN A 293 -27.40 5.88 23.81
C ASN A 293 -27.11 4.87 22.69
N ALA A 294 -26.43 5.34 21.64
CA ALA A 294 -25.98 4.54 20.50
C ALA A 294 -24.82 3.58 20.81
N ASP A 295 -24.25 3.56 22.01
CA ASP A 295 -23.12 2.67 22.33
C ASP A 295 -23.48 1.18 22.24
N LEU A 296 -24.68 0.80 22.68
CA LEU A 296 -25.16 -0.58 22.53
C LEU A 296 -25.32 -0.96 21.06
N ALA A 297 -25.99 -0.10 20.27
CA ALA A 297 -26.19 -0.30 18.84
C ALA A 297 -24.85 -0.43 18.10
N ARG A 298 -23.88 0.44 18.39
CA ARG A 298 -22.52 0.38 17.82
C ARG A 298 -21.83 -0.94 18.13
N LYS A 299 -21.85 -1.38 19.40
CA LYS A 299 -21.22 -2.62 19.85
C LYS A 299 -21.83 -3.84 19.17
N LEU A 300 -23.17 -3.91 19.10
CA LEU A 300 -23.88 -5.01 18.45
C LEU A 300 -23.60 -5.03 16.95
N LEU A 301 -23.68 -3.88 16.29
CA LEU A 301 -23.36 -3.80 14.86
C LEU A 301 -21.91 -4.20 14.57
N LEU A 302 -20.95 -3.81 15.41
CA LEU A 302 -19.56 -4.22 15.25
C LEU A 302 -19.41 -5.75 15.28
N GLN A 303 -20.11 -6.42 16.19
CA GLN A 303 -20.11 -7.90 16.26
C GLN A 303 -20.74 -8.53 15.01
N GLU A 304 -21.81 -7.95 14.48
CA GLU A 304 -22.45 -8.43 13.25
C GLU A 304 -21.55 -8.23 12.03
N ILE A 305 -20.83 -7.10 11.94
CA ILE A 305 -19.83 -6.87 10.90
C ILE A 305 -18.71 -7.91 10.99
N GLN A 306 -18.20 -8.20 12.20
CA GLN A 306 -17.18 -9.22 12.41
C GLN A 306 -17.64 -10.61 11.92
N ARG A 307 -18.88 -11.00 12.25
CA ARG A 307 -19.47 -12.27 11.79
C ARG A 307 -19.72 -12.30 10.29
N ALA A 308 -20.30 -11.24 9.73
CA ALA A 308 -20.67 -11.17 8.32
C ALA A 308 -19.44 -11.24 7.40
N LEU A 309 -18.39 -10.51 7.77
CA LEU A 309 -17.16 -10.42 6.97
C LEU A 309 -16.10 -11.44 7.38
N LYS A 310 -16.33 -12.23 8.44
CA LYS A 310 -15.37 -13.18 9.03
C LYS A 310 -14.04 -12.49 9.33
N ILE A 311 -14.11 -11.46 10.17
CA ILE A 311 -12.94 -10.66 10.56
C ILE A 311 -12.78 -10.63 12.08
N SER A 312 -11.54 -10.61 12.52
CA SER A 312 -11.16 -10.39 13.91
C SER A 312 -10.64 -8.96 14.08
N ILE A 313 -10.90 -8.38 15.26
CA ILE A 313 -10.38 -7.07 15.65
C ILE A 313 -9.54 -7.30 16.90
N THR A 314 -8.24 -7.07 16.81
CA THR A 314 -7.31 -7.22 17.94
C THR A 314 -6.72 -5.88 18.35
N HIS A 315 -6.40 -5.75 19.63
CA HIS A 315 -5.88 -4.51 20.20
C HIS A 315 -4.37 -4.67 20.45
N LEU A 316 -3.56 -3.89 19.76
CA LEU A 316 -2.10 -3.90 19.88
C LEU A 316 -1.61 -2.61 20.54
N LYS A 317 -0.85 -2.73 21.62
CA LYS A 317 -0.19 -1.57 22.26
C LYS A 317 1.22 -1.42 21.71
N LYS A 318 1.51 -0.29 21.07
CA LYS A 318 2.83 0.04 20.51
C LYS A 318 3.37 1.31 21.13
N ASN A 319 4.65 1.28 21.51
CA ASN A 319 5.34 2.48 21.96
C ASN A 319 5.68 3.35 20.74
N VAL A 320 5.13 4.55 20.68
CA VAL A 320 5.34 5.47 19.56
C VAL A 320 5.65 6.87 20.08
N ASN A 321 6.41 7.62 19.27
CA ASN A 321 6.68 9.02 19.53
C ASN A 321 5.45 9.84 19.15
N VAL A 322 4.95 10.62 20.09
CA VAL A 322 3.72 11.41 19.98
C VAL A 322 3.99 12.88 20.23
N GLN A 323 3.18 13.72 19.57
CA GLN A 323 3.03 15.14 19.85
C GLN A 323 1.93 15.29 20.91
N GLU A 324 2.33 15.47 22.16
CA GLU A 324 1.38 15.72 23.24
C GLU A 324 1.06 17.21 23.33
N ALA A 325 -0.19 17.54 22.99
CA ALA A 325 -0.77 18.86 23.12
C ALA A 325 -1.09 19.15 24.59
N TYR A 326 -0.66 20.31 25.06
CA TYR A 326 -0.96 20.83 26.39
C TYR A 326 -1.19 22.34 26.34
N ILE A 327 -1.94 22.85 27.31
CA ILE A 327 -2.17 24.29 27.46
C ILE A 327 -0.92 24.89 28.12
N SER A 328 -0.18 25.70 27.38
CA SER A 328 1.00 26.40 27.88
C SER A 328 0.70 27.83 28.31
N ASP A 329 -0.33 28.47 27.73
CA ASP A 329 -0.82 29.79 28.10
C ASP A 329 -2.34 29.74 28.41
N PRO A 330 -2.72 29.57 29.69
CA PRO A 330 -4.12 29.50 30.09
C PRO A 330 -4.91 30.78 29.83
N VAL A 331 -4.25 31.95 29.79
CA VAL A 331 -4.92 33.24 29.56
C VAL A 331 -5.38 33.32 28.11
N ARG A 332 -4.50 32.97 27.16
CA ARG A 332 -4.87 32.90 25.74
C ARG A 332 -5.94 31.83 25.49
N TYR A 333 -5.77 30.66 26.09
CA TYR A 333 -6.74 29.57 25.95
C TYR A 333 -8.15 29.99 26.41
N ASN A 334 -8.25 30.68 27.55
CA ASN A 334 -9.52 31.18 28.05
C ASN A 334 -10.12 32.30 27.18
N LYS A 335 -9.28 33.16 26.58
CA LYS A 335 -9.74 34.19 25.65
C LYS A 335 -10.35 33.57 24.38
N ALA A 336 -9.71 32.55 23.82
CA ALA A 336 -10.18 31.85 22.63
C ALA A 336 -11.53 31.13 22.84
N LYS A 337 -11.86 30.75 24.08
CA LYS A 337 -13.17 30.20 24.45
C LYS A 337 -14.32 31.21 24.24
N MET A 338 -14.05 32.51 24.37
CA MET A 338 -15.08 33.55 24.35
C MET A 338 -15.41 34.09 22.95
N LEU A 339 -14.57 33.82 21.94
CA LEU A 339 -14.69 34.35 20.57
C LEU A 339 -15.56 33.46 19.65
N ALA A 340 -16.56 32.77 20.20
CA ALA A 340 -17.22 31.61 19.58
C ALA A 340 -18.23 31.91 18.45
N ASP A 341 -18.39 33.16 18.02
CA ASP A 341 -19.59 33.57 17.29
C ASP A 341 -19.63 33.14 15.80
N GLU A 342 -18.55 32.58 15.21
CA GLU A 342 -18.55 32.18 13.78
C GLU A 342 -17.82 30.85 13.42
N CYS A 343 -17.19 30.15 14.37
CA CYS A 343 -16.45 28.89 14.09
C CYS A 343 -17.04 27.67 14.84
N ASN A 344 -16.84 26.49 14.27
CA ASN A 344 -17.17 25.22 14.93
C ASN A 344 -16.38 25.06 16.24
N LEU A 345 -17.08 24.58 17.28
CA LEU A 345 -16.53 24.40 18.62
C LEU A 345 -15.94 22.99 18.82
N PHE A 346 -14.65 22.91 19.13
CA PHE A 346 -13.93 21.66 19.32
C PHE A 346 -13.22 21.60 20.67
N THR A 347 -13.23 20.43 21.33
CA THR A 347 -12.33 20.16 22.46
C THR A 347 -10.90 19.95 21.96
N LEU A 348 -9.91 20.07 22.85
CA LEU A 348 -8.51 19.82 22.49
C LEU A 348 -8.30 18.41 21.92
N ASN A 349 -9.01 17.41 22.45
CA ASN A 349 -8.97 16.04 21.95
C ASN A 349 -9.56 15.96 20.52
N GLN A 350 -10.68 16.64 20.26
CA GLN A 350 -11.24 16.73 18.91
C GLN A 350 -10.28 17.40 17.93
N ILE A 351 -9.56 18.45 18.36
CA ILE A 351 -8.52 19.09 17.53
C ILE A 351 -7.39 18.09 17.22
N CYS A 352 -6.91 17.33 18.21
CA CYS A 352 -5.90 16.28 17.99
C CYS A 352 -6.37 15.22 16.97
N ARG A 353 -7.60 14.76 17.07
CA ARG A 353 -8.18 13.81 16.10
C ARG A 353 -8.29 14.39 14.70
N LEU A 354 -8.61 15.67 14.56
CA LEU A 354 -8.63 16.35 13.26
C LEU A 354 -7.22 16.45 12.64
N MET A 355 -6.20 16.62 13.48
CA MET A 355 -4.79 16.68 13.06
C MET A 355 -4.23 15.30 12.67
N ASP A 356 -4.64 14.24 13.35
CA ASP A 356 -4.17 12.86 13.07
C ASP A 356 -4.37 12.48 11.60
N ASN A 357 -5.50 12.87 11.01
CA ASN A 357 -5.82 12.54 9.61
C ASN A 357 -5.05 13.42 8.59
N ARG A 358 -4.37 14.49 9.03
CA ARG A 358 -3.74 15.49 8.13
C ARG A 358 -2.23 15.53 8.21
N HIS A 359 -1.65 14.97 9.27
CA HIS A 359 -0.21 15.01 9.51
C HIS A 359 0.32 13.62 9.85
N SER A 360 1.61 13.39 9.57
CA SER A 360 2.26 12.10 9.81
C SER A 360 2.49 11.82 11.30
N GLN A 361 2.61 12.83 12.15
CA GLN A 361 2.82 12.68 13.60
C GLN A 361 1.54 12.21 14.33
N TYR A 362 1.69 11.43 15.41
CA TYR A 362 0.58 11.03 16.28
C TYR A 362 0.28 12.12 17.29
N PHE A 363 -0.99 12.51 17.44
CA PHE A 363 -1.39 13.58 18.37
C PHE A 363 -2.16 13.02 19.56
N ILE A 364 -1.76 13.45 20.75
CA ILE A 364 -2.49 13.18 21.98
C ILE A 364 -2.67 14.46 22.77
N THR A 365 -3.54 14.42 23.77
CA THR A 365 -3.66 15.52 24.74
C THR A 365 -3.11 15.08 26.10
N SER A 366 -2.54 16.02 26.84
CA SER A 366 -2.15 15.78 28.24
C SER A 366 -3.36 15.65 29.19
N SER A 367 -4.51 16.21 28.79
CA SER A 367 -5.75 16.19 29.55
C SER A 367 -6.95 16.35 28.61
N ASP A 368 -7.98 15.53 28.79
CA ASP A 368 -9.26 15.70 28.12
C ASP A 368 -9.95 16.97 28.66
N THR A 369 -9.73 18.09 27.98
CA THR A 369 -10.43 19.33 28.31
C THR A 369 -11.89 19.20 27.88
N ILE A 370 -12.83 19.32 28.81
CA ILE A 370 -14.26 19.33 28.51
C ILE A 370 -14.64 20.62 27.74
N HIS A 371 -13.83 21.67 27.88
CA HIS A 371 -14.05 22.96 27.23
C HIS A 371 -13.76 22.91 25.73
N LYS A 372 -14.64 23.57 24.97
CA LYS A 372 -14.49 23.73 23.53
C LYS A 372 -13.96 25.12 23.20
N ILE A 373 -13.16 25.19 22.16
CA ILE A 373 -12.64 26.43 21.57
C ILE A 373 -13.07 26.55 20.10
N ALA A 374 -13.18 27.78 19.63
CA ALA A 374 -13.47 28.09 18.24
C ALA A 374 -12.23 27.78 17.39
N PHE A 375 -12.20 26.63 16.73
CA PHE A 375 -11.07 26.21 15.93
C PHE A 375 -11.47 26.03 14.49
N CYS A 376 -10.85 26.81 13.61
CA CYS A 376 -11.05 26.72 12.17
C CYS A 376 -9.82 26.02 11.53
N PRO A 377 -9.98 24.77 11.05
CA PRO A 377 -8.86 23.98 10.54
C PRO A 377 -8.47 24.43 9.12
N ASN A 378 -7.23 24.87 8.93
CA ASN A 378 -6.67 25.14 7.61
C ASN A 378 -6.19 23.82 6.96
N SER A 379 -6.57 23.57 5.71
CA SER A 379 -6.32 22.29 5.02
C SER A 379 -4.91 22.17 4.42
N THR A 380 -4.21 23.28 4.19
CA THR A 380 -2.90 23.30 3.51
C THR A 380 -1.74 23.69 4.43
N GLU A 381 -2.00 23.88 5.72
CA GLU A 381 -1.01 24.36 6.68
C GLU A 381 0.00 23.25 7.05
N SER A 382 1.31 23.57 7.05
CA SER A 382 2.34 22.64 7.52
C SER A 382 2.25 22.44 9.04
N PHE A 383 2.71 21.30 9.56
CA PHE A 383 2.68 21.06 11.01
C PHE A 383 3.47 22.12 11.81
N ALA A 384 4.56 22.66 11.25
CA ALA A 384 5.33 23.73 11.88
C ALA A 384 4.53 25.04 12.00
N ASN A 385 3.79 25.42 10.95
CA ASN A 385 2.93 26.60 10.96
C ASN A 385 1.74 26.41 11.91
N LEU A 386 1.13 25.22 11.88
CA LEU A 386 0.03 24.87 12.77
C LEU A 386 0.45 24.95 14.24
N LYS A 387 1.65 24.44 14.58
CA LYS A 387 2.20 24.51 15.95
C LYS A 387 2.35 25.97 16.40
N LYS A 388 2.83 26.85 15.52
CA LYS A 388 2.97 28.28 15.81
C LYS A 388 1.59 28.94 16.00
N ARG A 389 0.65 28.68 15.09
CA ARG A 389 -0.72 29.22 15.17
C ARG A 389 -1.46 28.78 16.43
N LEU A 390 -1.36 27.49 16.77
CA LEU A 390 -1.95 26.93 17.98
C LEU A 390 -1.40 27.58 19.26
N TYR A 391 -0.14 27.98 19.27
CA TYR A 391 0.42 28.75 20.37
C TYR A 391 -0.08 30.21 20.36
N ASP A 392 0.07 30.90 19.22
CA ASP A 392 -0.19 32.33 19.11
C ASP A 392 -1.67 32.68 19.36
N GLU A 393 -2.59 31.91 18.77
CA GLU A 393 -4.04 32.14 18.82
C GLU A 393 -4.69 31.47 20.04
N TYR A 394 -4.20 30.31 20.46
CA TYR A 394 -4.91 29.45 21.42
C TYR A 394 -4.10 29.11 22.70
N GLY A 395 -2.82 29.47 22.78
CA GLY A 395 -1.98 29.12 23.94
C GLY A 395 -1.70 27.63 24.08
N ILE A 396 -1.78 26.87 22.98
CA ILE A 396 -1.54 25.42 22.95
C ILE A 396 -0.13 25.15 22.46
N SER A 397 0.58 24.26 23.15
CA SER A 397 1.93 23.82 22.76
C SER A 397 2.03 22.32 22.68
N PHE A 398 3.08 21.84 22.00
CA PHE A 398 3.34 20.42 21.80
C PHE A 398 4.72 20.05 22.32
N ARG A 399 4.78 18.91 23.02
CA ARG A 399 6.02 18.26 23.42
C ARG A 399 6.12 16.86 22.82
N ASN A 400 7.34 16.42 22.55
CA ASN A 400 7.60 15.05 22.10
C ASN A 400 7.62 14.13 23.31
N VAL A 401 6.85 13.06 23.26
CA VAL A 401 6.77 12.06 24.34
C VAL A 401 6.72 10.68 23.71
N ASN A 402 7.24 9.67 24.40
CA ASN A 402 7.01 8.28 24.02
C ASN A 402 5.82 7.74 24.83
N LYS A 403 4.77 7.27 24.14
CA LYS A 403 3.57 6.75 24.80
C LYS A 403 3.16 5.44 24.15
N ASN A 404 2.63 4.53 24.96
CA ASN A 404 2.00 3.32 24.45
C ASN A 404 0.62 3.70 23.90
N LEU A 405 0.50 3.75 22.58
CA LEU A 405 -0.79 3.94 21.90
C LEU A 405 -1.39 2.58 21.55
N GLU A 406 -2.70 2.55 21.52
CA GLU A 406 -3.49 1.37 21.19
C GLU A 406 -3.92 1.45 19.74
N PHE A 407 -3.61 0.40 18.99
CA PHE A 407 -3.94 0.23 17.58
C PHE A 407 -4.95 -0.92 17.44
N LEU A 408 -5.93 -0.74 16.56
CA LEU A 408 -6.85 -1.80 16.16
C LEU A 408 -6.28 -2.48 14.92
N ILE A 409 -6.01 -3.78 15.03
CA ILE A 409 -5.60 -4.60 13.89
C ILE A 409 -6.83 -5.37 13.42
N ILE A 410 -7.19 -5.23 12.15
CA ILE A 410 -8.32 -5.93 11.53
C ILE A 410 -7.77 -6.98 10.57
N ASP A 411 -7.96 -8.24 10.93
CA ASP A 411 -7.51 -9.38 10.16
C ASP A 411 -8.70 -10.18 9.64
N LYS A 412 -8.55 -10.83 8.47
CA LYS A 412 -9.50 -11.86 8.06
C LYS A 412 -9.30 -13.09 8.93
N GLU A 413 -10.39 -13.65 9.45
CA GLU A 413 -10.34 -14.95 10.08
C GLU A 413 -9.88 -15.97 9.02
N SER A 414 -8.75 -16.63 9.30
CA SER A 414 -8.27 -17.72 8.46
C SER A 414 -9.34 -18.82 8.41
N LEU A 415 -9.77 -19.18 7.20
CA LEU A 415 -10.63 -20.34 6.97
C LEU A 415 -9.98 -21.63 7.46
#